data_AF-A0A950MH00-F1
#
_entry.id   AF-A0A950MH00-F1
#
_cell.length_a   1.000
_cell.length_b   1.000
_cell.length_c   1.000
_cell.angle_alpha   90.00
_cell.angle_beta   90.00
_cell.angle_gamma   90.00
#
_symmetry.space_group_name_H-M   'P 1'
#
loop_
_entity.id
_entity.type
_entity.pdbx_description
1 polymer ?
#
loop_
_entity_poly.entity_id
_entity_poly.type
_entity_poly.pdbx_seq_one_letter_code
_entity_poly.pdbx_strand_id
1 'polypeptide(L)'
;MLEVQRFETPVAAGRLTGEYGADLARLLLFEDRDLVAGEQQEALRLAFSYYPDDLTVVQWDAAFVYDREDGAEAVEDILEFANSQLVEFRTYDARLDEELDAIYRLEPGRPARRFLRHGAAEHAARVRFLLVDVLELTDRTANALKIIGDAYYARLYRAVAGRLGLADWQRQIDTKLRSVSEIYRVFQDQAQYARSETLEIIIIVLVALEAIIGILALRH
;
A
#
# COMPACT_ATOMS: atom_id res chain seq x y z
N MET A 1 16.20 -3.83 14.50
CA MET A 1 16.70 -5.22 14.47
C MET A 1 17.71 -5.40 15.59
N LEU A 2 17.72 -6.56 16.23
CA LEU A 2 18.72 -6.99 17.20
C LEU A 2 19.50 -8.13 16.55
N GLU A 3 20.73 -7.86 16.14
CA GLU A 3 21.59 -8.85 15.48
C GLU A 3 22.64 -9.39 16.46
N VAL A 4 22.83 -10.71 16.44
CA VAL A 4 23.87 -11.40 17.20
C VAL A 4 24.61 -12.32 16.24
N GLN A 5 25.89 -12.05 15.99
CA GLN A 5 26.68 -12.91 15.08
C GLN A 5 27.20 -14.17 15.78
N ARG A 6 27.49 -14.07 17.08
CA ARG A 6 27.98 -15.19 17.90
C ARG A 6 27.74 -14.96 19.38
N PHE A 7 27.51 -16.06 20.10
CA PHE A 7 27.59 -16.11 21.55
C PHE A 7 28.99 -16.54 22.00
N GLU A 8 29.40 -16.16 23.22
CA GLU A 8 30.68 -16.60 23.80
C GLU A 8 30.77 -18.13 23.89
N THR A 9 29.66 -18.78 24.22
CA THR A 9 29.47 -20.24 24.11
C THR A 9 28.42 -20.52 23.05
N PRO A 10 28.65 -21.40 22.06
CA PRO A 10 27.65 -21.72 21.04
C PRO A 10 26.33 -22.16 21.67
N VAL A 11 25.24 -21.48 21.32
CA VAL A 11 23.90 -21.77 21.83
C VAL A 11 23.03 -22.27 20.69
N ALA A 12 22.43 -23.44 20.85
CA ALA A 12 21.49 -23.95 19.86
C ALA A 12 20.18 -23.15 19.88
N ALA A 13 19.56 -22.96 18.72
CA ALA A 13 18.30 -22.27 18.53
C ALA A 13 17.18 -22.76 19.47
N GLY A 14 17.11 -24.08 19.69
CA GLY A 14 16.13 -24.70 20.60
C GLY A 14 16.33 -24.30 22.07
N ARG A 15 17.55 -23.95 22.50
CA ARG A 15 17.79 -23.43 23.85
C ARG A 15 17.38 -21.96 23.96
N LEU A 16 17.61 -21.16 22.91
CA LEU A 16 17.18 -19.75 22.88
C LEU A 16 15.66 -19.60 22.96
N THR A 17 14.92 -20.45 22.25
CA THR A 17 13.44 -20.44 22.26
C THR A 17 12.84 -21.17 23.45
N GLY A 18 13.56 -22.12 24.05
CA GLY A 18 13.13 -22.88 25.22
C GLY A 18 13.61 -22.28 26.54
N GLU A 19 14.85 -22.60 26.92
CA GLU A 19 15.45 -22.23 28.22
C GLU A 19 15.54 -20.72 28.42
N TYR A 20 15.94 -19.99 27.37
CA TYR A 20 16.05 -18.52 27.39
C TYR A 20 14.83 -17.81 26.78
N GLY A 21 13.73 -18.54 26.52
CA GLY A 21 12.59 -18.00 25.79
C GLY A 21 11.93 -16.81 26.50
N ALA A 22 11.83 -16.85 27.82
CA ALA A 22 11.24 -15.76 28.60
C ALA A 22 12.08 -14.46 28.50
N ASP A 23 13.40 -14.58 28.59
CA ASP A 23 14.32 -13.45 28.46
C ASP A 23 14.34 -12.90 27.03
N LEU A 24 14.34 -13.80 26.04
CA LEU A 24 14.30 -13.43 24.62
C LEU A 24 12.99 -12.71 24.27
N ALA A 25 11.85 -13.18 24.78
CA ALA A 25 10.56 -12.52 24.59
C ALA A 25 10.53 -11.11 25.19
N ARG A 26 11.06 -10.96 26.41
CA ARG A 26 11.20 -9.64 27.07
C ARG A 26 12.12 -8.70 26.29
N LEU A 27 13.25 -9.21 25.82
CA LEU A 27 14.19 -8.45 24.99
C LEU A 27 13.52 -7.96 23.70
N LEU A 28 12.79 -8.85 23.00
CA LEU A 28 12.10 -8.54 21.75
C LEU A 28 10.98 -7.51 21.90
N LEU A 29 10.24 -7.56 23.02
CA LEU A 29 9.14 -6.65 23.29
C LEU A 29 9.57 -5.39 24.05
N PHE A 30 10.86 -5.27 24.40
CA PHE A 30 11.41 -4.21 25.24
C PHE A 30 10.71 -4.08 26.61
N GLU A 31 10.43 -5.21 27.24
CA GLU A 31 9.70 -5.30 28.51
C GLU A 31 10.59 -5.62 29.71
N ASP A 32 10.51 -4.79 30.74
CA ASP A 32 11.30 -4.94 31.98
C ASP A 32 10.67 -5.92 32.98
N ARG A 33 9.40 -6.28 32.80
CA ARG A 33 8.67 -7.19 33.69
C ARG A 33 8.48 -8.56 33.06
N ASP A 34 8.23 -9.54 33.91
CA ASP A 34 7.94 -10.90 33.45
C ASP A 34 6.63 -10.94 32.67
N LEU A 35 6.72 -11.52 31.48
CA LEU A 35 5.58 -11.76 30.59
C LEU A 35 4.86 -13.03 31.04
N VAL A 36 3.53 -13.06 30.90
CA VAL A 36 2.78 -14.30 31.08
C VAL A 36 3.13 -15.30 29.97
N ALA A 37 3.02 -16.60 30.23
CA ALA A 37 3.43 -17.65 29.29
C ALA A 37 2.78 -17.53 27.91
N GLY A 38 1.53 -17.07 27.83
CA GLY A 38 0.84 -16.82 26.55
C GLY A 38 1.50 -15.72 25.71
N GLU A 39 1.91 -14.62 26.34
CA GLU A 39 2.61 -13.52 25.67
C GLU A 39 4.03 -13.93 25.27
N GLN A 40 4.71 -14.73 26.09
CA GLN A 40 6.01 -15.31 25.70
C GLN A 40 5.88 -16.19 24.44
N GLN A 41 4.85 -17.03 24.38
CA GLN A 41 4.59 -17.90 23.22
C GLN A 41 4.23 -17.07 21.99
N GLU A 42 3.42 -16.02 22.12
CA GLU A 42 3.09 -15.14 20.99
C GLU A 42 4.31 -14.32 20.52
N ALA A 43 5.12 -13.84 21.46
CA ALA A 43 6.37 -13.13 21.20
C ALA A 43 7.41 -13.99 20.46
N LEU A 44 7.36 -15.31 20.62
CA LEU A 44 8.26 -16.24 19.94
C LEU A 44 7.58 -17.05 18.84
N ARG A 45 6.31 -16.76 18.52
CA ARG A 45 5.50 -17.56 17.59
C ARG A 45 6.08 -17.64 16.19
N LEU A 46 6.71 -16.56 15.73
CA LEU A 46 7.35 -16.46 14.42
C LEU A 46 8.87 -16.62 14.56
N ALA A 47 9.28 -17.74 15.12
CA ALA A 47 10.67 -18.17 15.20
C ALA A 47 11.02 -19.11 14.03
N PHE A 48 12.15 -18.86 13.38
CA PHE A 48 12.66 -19.58 12.22
C PHE A 48 14.12 -19.94 12.46
N SER A 49 14.48 -21.17 12.14
CA SER A 49 15.86 -21.65 12.11
C SER A 49 16.04 -22.55 10.91
N TYR A 50 17.15 -22.40 10.20
CA TYR A 50 17.57 -23.29 9.13
C TYR A 50 18.60 -24.31 9.64
N TYR A 51 19.54 -23.86 10.47
CA TYR A 51 20.55 -24.65 11.16
C TYR A 51 20.34 -24.66 12.68
N PRO A 52 20.96 -25.59 13.42
CA PRO A 52 20.89 -25.59 14.88
C PRO A 52 21.50 -24.35 15.55
N ASP A 53 22.39 -23.64 14.86
CA ASP A 53 23.14 -22.47 15.32
C ASP A 53 22.65 -21.15 14.69
N ASP A 54 21.43 -21.12 14.15
CA ASP A 54 20.77 -19.88 13.70
C ASP A 54 19.36 -19.72 14.32
N LEU A 55 18.90 -18.48 14.46
CA LEU A 55 17.55 -18.16 14.93
C LEU A 55 17.15 -16.77 14.46
N THR A 56 16.05 -16.70 13.72
CA THR A 56 15.35 -15.46 13.42
C THR A 56 14.00 -15.45 14.11
N VAL A 57 13.73 -14.44 14.94
CA VAL A 57 12.41 -14.21 15.54
C VAL A 57 11.87 -12.87 15.07
N VAL A 58 10.68 -12.87 14.48
CA VAL A 58 10.06 -11.67 13.93
C VAL A 58 8.88 -11.22 14.79
N GLN A 59 8.91 -9.96 15.20
CA GLN A 59 7.82 -9.26 15.87
C GLN A 59 7.33 -8.07 15.03
N TRP A 60 6.29 -7.39 15.52
CA TRP A 60 5.69 -6.25 14.81
C TRP A 60 6.65 -5.04 14.76
N ASP A 61 7.34 -4.72 15.87
CA ASP A 61 8.25 -3.56 15.96
C ASP A 61 9.74 -3.94 16.03
N ALA A 62 10.05 -5.23 16.12
CA ALA A 62 11.40 -5.73 16.32
C ALA A 62 11.62 -7.07 15.61
N ALA A 63 12.89 -7.39 15.39
CA ALA A 63 13.32 -8.72 14.98
C ALA A 63 14.62 -9.04 15.71
N PHE A 64 14.77 -10.29 16.13
CA PHE A 64 16.00 -10.85 16.64
C PHE A 64 16.59 -11.78 15.60
N VAL A 65 17.86 -11.59 15.25
CA VAL A 65 18.58 -12.37 14.25
C VAL A 65 19.87 -12.88 14.87
N TYR A 66 19.97 -14.19 14.98
CA TYR A 66 21.17 -14.91 15.35
C TYR A 66 21.59 -15.75 14.15
N ASP A 67 22.65 -15.36 13.46
CA ASP A 67 23.20 -16.10 12.32
C ASP A 67 24.64 -15.61 12.05
N ARG A 68 25.32 -16.25 11.10
CA ARG A 68 26.56 -15.75 10.50
C ARG A 68 26.24 -14.54 9.61
N GLU A 69 27.27 -13.78 9.28
CA GLU A 69 27.17 -12.53 8.52
C GLU A 69 26.35 -12.67 7.22
N ASP A 70 26.58 -13.74 6.46
CA ASP A 70 25.87 -14.02 5.20
C ASP A 70 24.39 -14.36 5.38
N GLY A 71 24.06 -15.14 6.40
CA GLY A 71 22.66 -15.46 6.73
C GLY A 71 21.92 -14.25 7.33
N ALA A 72 22.60 -13.48 8.17
CA ALA A 72 22.05 -12.27 8.79
C ALA A 72 21.75 -11.19 7.73
N GLU A 73 22.65 -10.96 6.77
CA GLU A 73 22.45 -10.01 5.66
C GLU A 73 21.21 -10.38 4.84
N ALA A 74 21.04 -11.66 4.49
CA ALA A 74 19.85 -12.11 3.76
C ALA A 74 18.54 -11.92 4.53
N VAL A 75 18.56 -12.11 5.86
CA VAL A 75 17.40 -11.83 6.72
C VAL A 75 17.12 -10.33 6.82
N GLU A 76 18.16 -9.51 6.94
CA GLU A 76 18.07 -8.05 6.96
C GLU A 76 17.42 -7.53 5.68
N ASP A 77 17.90 -7.96 4.51
CA ASP A 77 17.34 -7.61 3.20
C ASP A 77 15.83 -7.91 3.12
N ILE A 78 15.40 -9.06 3.65
CA ILE A 78 13.98 -9.46 3.68
C ILE A 78 13.16 -8.55 4.57
N LEU A 79 13.69 -8.20 5.75
CA LEU A 79 13.04 -7.30 6.70
C LEU A 79 12.97 -5.86 6.15
N GLU A 80 14.05 -5.37 5.55
CA GLU A 80 14.11 -4.06 4.91
C GLU A 80 13.14 -3.98 3.74
N PHE A 81 13.12 -5.01 2.89
CA PHE A 81 12.18 -5.09 1.78
C PHE A 81 10.74 -5.02 2.29
N ALA A 82 10.35 -5.89 3.24
CA ALA A 82 8.99 -5.91 3.77
C ALA A 82 8.58 -4.59 4.46
N ASN A 83 9.50 -3.96 5.20
CA ASN A 83 9.25 -2.64 5.82
C ASN A 83 9.10 -1.53 4.77
N SER A 84 9.92 -1.55 3.73
CA SER A 84 9.82 -0.61 2.61
C SER A 84 8.45 -0.70 1.94
N GLN A 85 7.94 -1.93 1.73
CA GLN A 85 6.58 -2.14 1.21
C GLN A 85 5.51 -1.55 2.12
N LEU A 86 5.62 -1.73 3.43
CA LEU A 86 4.67 -1.15 4.39
C LEU A 86 4.66 0.38 4.33
N VAL A 87 5.85 1.01 4.23
CA VAL A 87 5.97 2.46 4.11
C VAL A 87 5.37 2.96 2.79
N GLU A 88 5.63 2.27 1.68
CA GLU A 88 5.02 2.59 0.39
C GLU A 88 3.49 2.52 0.45
N PHE A 89 2.93 1.44 1.01
CA PHE A 89 1.48 1.31 1.18
C PHE A 89 0.89 2.44 2.03
N ARG A 90 1.49 2.77 3.18
CA ARG A 90 1.06 3.91 4.01
C ARG A 90 1.11 5.23 3.26
N THR A 91 2.13 5.41 2.41
CA THR A 91 2.27 6.61 1.58
C THR A 91 1.17 6.69 0.51
N TYR A 92 0.84 5.58 -0.14
CA TYR A 92 -0.25 5.56 -1.12
C TYR A 92 -1.62 5.79 -0.47
N ASP A 93 -1.85 5.21 0.71
CA ASP A 93 -3.08 5.43 1.49
C ASP A 93 -3.28 6.90 1.84
N ALA A 94 -2.21 7.56 2.33
CA ALA A 94 -2.23 9.00 2.63
C ALA A 94 -2.49 9.86 1.39
N ARG A 95 -1.88 9.55 0.24
CA ARG A 95 -2.14 10.26 -1.02
C ARG A 95 -3.58 10.06 -1.51
N LEU A 96 -4.16 8.87 -1.33
CA LEU A 96 -5.55 8.63 -1.68
C LEU A 96 -6.51 9.35 -0.73
N ASP A 97 -6.15 9.53 0.54
CA ASP A 97 -6.91 10.38 1.48
C ASP A 97 -6.93 11.84 1.04
N GLU A 98 -5.79 12.38 0.59
CA GLU A 98 -5.74 13.75 0.04
C GLU A 98 -6.68 13.94 -1.17
N GLU A 99 -6.78 12.91 -2.02
CA GLU A 99 -7.70 12.90 -3.17
C GLU A 99 -9.17 12.79 -2.73
N LEU A 100 -9.47 12.00 -1.70
CA LEU A 100 -10.82 11.96 -1.09
C LEU A 100 -11.19 13.31 -0.46
N ASP A 101 -10.28 13.96 0.24
CA ASP A 101 -10.48 15.30 0.79
C ASP A 101 -10.67 16.35 -0.30
N ALA A 102 -10.00 16.21 -1.45
CA ALA A 102 -10.25 17.05 -2.62
C ALA A 102 -11.68 16.85 -3.16
N ILE A 103 -12.16 15.61 -3.22
CA ILE A 103 -13.54 15.27 -3.59
C ILE A 103 -14.54 15.87 -2.60
N TYR A 104 -14.34 15.71 -1.28
CA TYR A 104 -15.26 16.23 -0.26
C TYR A 104 -15.34 17.76 -0.24
N ARG A 105 -14.26 18.45 -0.58
CA ARG A 105 -14.26 19.92 -0.73
C ARG A 105 -15.11 20.42 -1.91
N LEU A 106 -15.48 19.55 -2.84
CA LEU A 106 -16.47 19.87 -3.88
C LEU A 106 -17.86 19.85 -3.24
N GLU A 107 -18.27 20.99 -2.66
CA GLU A 107 -19.60 21.19 -2.07
C GLU A 107 -20.73 20.70 -3.00
N PRO A 108 -21.68 19.88 -2.50
CA PRO A 108 -22.91 19.60 -3.22
C PRO A 108 -23.71 20.91 -3.39
N GLY A 109 -23.84 21.40 -4.64
CA GLY A 109 -24.74 22.51 -4.97
C GLY A 109 -24.09 23.87 -5.25
N ARG A 110 -22.77 24.02 -5.22
CA ARG A 110 -22.11 25.19 -5.82
C ARG A 110 -21.70 24.92 -7.27
N PRO A 111 -21.71 25.93 -8.16
CA PRO A 111 -21.25 25.76 -9.53
C PRO A 111 -19.71 25.62 -9.54
N ALA A 112 -19.20 24.44 -9.16
CA ALA A 112 -17.81 24.04 -9.30
C ALA A 112 -17.43 23.78 -10.78
N ARG A 113 -18.02 24.56 -11.70
CA ARG A 113 -17.92 24.41 -13.16
C ARG A 113 -16.47 24.46 -13.65
N ARG A 114 -15.58 25.13 -12.90
CA ARG A 114 -14.14 25.23 -13.21
C ARG A 114 -13.33 24.03 -12.70
N PHE A 115 -13.63 23.52 -11.50
CA PHE A 115 -13.00 22.33 -10.93
C PHE A 115 -13.43 21.06 -11.69
N LEU A 116 -14.72 20.96 -12.04
CA LEU A 116 -15.29 19.90 -12.88
C LEU A 116 -14.74 19.91 -14.33
N ARG A 117 -14.35 21.08 -14.88
CA ARG A 117 -13.80 21.17 -16.26
C ARG A 117 -12.31 20.88 -16.39
N HIS A 118 -11.49 21.27 -15.42
CA HIS A 118 -10.02 21.19 -15.53
C HIS A 118 -9.35 20.38 -14.41
N GLY A 119 -9.81 20.52 -13.15
CA GLY A 119 -9.20 19.81 -12.02
C GLY A 119 -9.46 18.32 -12.03
N ALA A 120 -10.71 17.90 -12.25
CA ALA A 120 -11.10 16.48 -12.18
C ALA A 120 -10.29 15.57 -13.13
N ALA A 121 -9.89 16.07 -14.31
CA ALA A 121 -9.08 15.30 -15.24
C ALA A 121 -7.62 15.11 -14.78
N GLU A 122 -7.04 16.13 -14.15
CA GLU A 122 -5.70 16.08 -13.56
C GLU A 122 -5.67 15.16 -12.32
N HIS A 123 -6.66 15.29 -11.43
CA HIS A 123 -6.79 14.42 -10.28
C HIS A 123 -7.01 12.95 -10.70
N ALA A 124 -7.86 12.70 -11.69
CA ALA A 124 -8.03 11.36 -12.26
C ALA A 124 -6.72 10.81 -12.87
N ALA A 125 -5.87 11.68 -13.44
CA ALA A 125 -4.56 11.27 -13.94
C ALA A 125 -3.61 10.87 -12.80
N ARG A 126 -3.57 11.63 -11.71
CA ARG A 126 -2.80 11.27 -10.51
C ARG A 126 -3.21 9.91 -9.95
N VAL A 127 -4.51 9.67 -9.80
CA VAL A 127 -5.04 8.39 -9.30
C VAL A 127 -4.67 7.22 -10.24
N ARG A 128 -4.66 7.45 -11.56
CA ARG A 128 -4.17 6.45 -12.53
C ARG A 128 -2.68 6.16 -12.39
N PHE A 129 -1.84 7.14 -12.08
CA PHE A 129 -0.42 6.89 -11.80
C PHE A 129 -0.25 6.07 -10.53
N LEU A 130 -0.99 6.40 -9.45
CA LEU A 130 -0.98 5.60 -8.22
C LEU A 130 -1.39 4.15 -8.46
N LEU A 131 -2.34 3.90 -9.38
CA LEU A 131 -2.72 2.54 -9.78
C LEU A 131 -1.54 1.77 -10.39
N VAL A 132 -0.80 2.41 -11.29
CA VAL A 132 0.38 1.81 -11.92
C VAL A 132 1.43 1.50 -10.86
N ASP A 133 1.69 2.42 -9.94
CA ASP A 133 2.68 2.25 -8.87
C ASP A 133 2.33 1.06 -7.95
N VAL A 134 1.06 0.92 -7.55
CA VAL A 134 0.59 -0.21 -6.72
C VAL A 134 0.68 -1.55 -7.46
N LEU A 135 0.36 -1.56 -8.76
CA LEU A 135 0.53 -2.76 -9.60
C LEU A 135 2.00 -3.14 -9.72
N GLU A 136 2.89 -2.16 -9.93
CA GLU A 136 4.33 -2.41 -10.00
C GLU A 136 4.88 -2.98 -8.69
N LEU A 137 4.45 -2.45 -7.54
CA LEU A 137 4.84 -2.97 -6.22
C LEU A 137 4.45 -4.45 -6.06
N THR A 138 3.28 -4.83 -6.57
CA THR A 138 2.81 -6.23 -6.56
C THR A 138 3.68 -7.12 -7.44
N ASP A 139 4.06 -6.65 -8.63
CA ASP A 139 4.94 -7.39 -9.54
C ASP A 139 6.37 -7.53 -9.00
N ARG A 140 6.92 -6.46 -8.40
CA ARG A 140 8.23 -6.48 -7.72
C ARG A 140 8.22 -7.52 -6.60
N THR A 141 7.13 -7.62 -5.83
CA THR A 141 6.96 -8.64 -4.78
C THR A 141 7.07 -10.06 -5.33
N ALA A 142 6.33 -10.34 -6.41
CA ALA A 142 6.34 -11.66 -7.05
C ALA A 142 7.72 -12.02 -7.62
N ASN A 143 8.50 -11.03 -8.04
CA ASN A 143 9.85 -11.23 -8.55
C ASN A 143 10.90 -11.37 -7.43
N ALA A 144 10.81 -10.58 -6.36
CA ALA A 144 11.67 -10.72 -5.18
C ALA A 144 11.59 -12.14 -4.61
N LEU A 145 10.38 -12.70 -4.50
CA LEU A 145 10.18 -14.07 -4.03
C LEU A 145 10.80 -15.14 -4.95
N LYS A 146 10.97 -14.85 -6.25
CA LYS A 146 11.67 -15.75 -7.19
C LYS A 146 13.19 -15.63 -7.05
N ILE A 147 13.71 -14.44 -6.76
CA ILE A 147 15.14 -14.15 -6.61
C ILE A 147 15.69 -14.71 -5.29
N ILE A 148 14.87 -14.66 -4.23
CA ILE A 148 15.20 -15.14 -2.88
C ILE A 148 15.64 -16.62 -2.85
N GLY A 149 15.32 -17.42 -3.87
CA GLY A 149 16.05 -18.64 -4.22
C GLY A 149 15.88 -19.87 -3.31
N ASP A 150 15.55 -19.69 -2.02
CA ASP A 150 15.39 -20.75 -1.04
C ASP A 150 13.99 -20.74 -0.39
N ALA A 151 13.42 -21.93 -0.20
CA ALA A 151 12.16 -22.15 0.50
C ALA A 151 12.17 -21.63 1.96
N TYR A 152 13.33 -21.56 2.62
CA TYR A 152 13.48 -20.96 3.94
C TYR A 152 13.17 -19.47 3.93
N TYR A 153 13.91 -18.69 3.15
CA TYR A 153 13.72 -17.25 3.06
C TYR A 153 12.35 -16.87 2.49
N ALA A 154 11.82 -17.67 1.56
CA ALA A 154 10.45 -17.47 1.08
C ALA A 154 9.39 -17.67 2.19
N ARG A 155 9.60 -18.60 3.13
CA ARG A 155 8.72 -18.76 4.31
C ARG A 155 8.89 -17.62 5.30
N LEU A 156 10.13 -17.19 5.55
CA LEU A 156 10.42 -16.05 6.41
C LEU A 156 9.74 -14.77 5.89
N TYR A 157 9.94 -14.43 4.62
CA TYR A 157 9.28 -13.28 3.99
C TYR A 157 7.75 -13.34 4.13
N ARG A 158 7.12 -14.49 3.85
CA ARG A 158 5.65 -14.62 4.00
C ARG A 158 5.20 -14.40 5.44
N ALA A 159 5.99 -14.85 6.42
CA ALA A 159 5.71 -14.63 7.83
C ALA A 159 5.85 -13.15 8.23
N VAL A 160 6.90 -12.47 7.77
CA VAL A 160 7.09 -11.03 7.96
C VAL A 160 5.93 -10.25 7.31
N ALA A 161 5.65 -10.51 6.04
CA ALA A 161 4.58 -9.87 5.29
C ALA A 161 3.19 -10.08 5.94
N GLY A 162 2.94 -11.29 6.45
CA GLY A 162 1.74 -11.62 7.21
C GLY A 162 1.67 -10.88 8.54
N ARG A 163 2.80 -10.79 9.27
CA ARG A 163 2.89 -10.05 10.54
C ARG A 163 2.67 -8.55 10.35
N LEU A 164 3.22 -7.96 9.29
CA LEU A 164 3.05 -6.55 8.95
C LEU A 164 1.68 -6.24 8.30
N GLY A 165 0.87 -7.26 7.99
CA GLY A 165 -0.44 -7.09 7.38
C GLY A 165 -0.39 -6.53 5.95
N LEU A 166 0.69 -6.79 5.20
CA LEU A 166 0.90 -6.19 3.87
C LEU A 166 -0.26 -6.49 2.90
N ALA A 167 -0.82 -7.70 2.97
CA ALA A 167 -1.95 -8.10 2.12
C ALA A 167 -3.24 -7.36 2.50
N ASP A 168 -3.44 -7.00 3.77
CA ASP A 168 -4.57 -6.19 4.22
C ASP A 168 -4.44 -4.76 3.74
N TRP A 169 -3.25 -4.16 3.91
CA TRP A 169 -2.92 -2.84 3.38
C TRP A 169 -3.17 -2.74 1.88
N GLN A 170 -2.67 -3.71 1.10
CA GLN A 170 -2.89 -3.75 -0.34
C GLN A 170 -4.39 -3.79 -0.69
N ARG A 171 -5.18 -4.65 -0.05
CA ARG A 171 -6.63 -4.74 -0.29
C ARG A 171 -7.36 -3.44 0.02
N GLN A 172 -6.98 -2.76 1.11
CA GLN A 172 -7.55 -1.48 1.50
C GLN A 172 -7.25 -0.40 0.46
N ILE A 173 -5.99 -0.29 0.03
CA ILE A 173 -5.55 0.67 -0.99
C ILE A 173 -6.25 0.41 -2.33
N ASP A 174 -6.31 -0.84 -2.80
CA ASP A 174 -7.02 -1.21 -4.02
C ASP A 174 -8.50 -0.78 -3.99
N THR A 175 -9.14 -0.96 -2.83
CA THR A 175 -10.55 -0.61 -2.63
C THR A 175 -10.76 0.90 -2.59
N LYS A 176 -9.90 1.63 -1.87
CA LYS A 176 -9.93 3.10 -1.83
C LYS A 176 -9.67 3.69 -3.22
N LEU A 177 -8.66 3.17 -3.93
CA LEU A 177 -8.29 3.59 -5.28
C LEU A 177 -9.43 3.37 -6.28
N ARG A 178 -10.08 2.20 -6.26
CA ARG A 178 -11.27 1.93 -7.09
C ARG A 178 -12.38 2.93 -6.83
N SER A 179 -12.66 3.22 -5.56
CA SER A 179 -13.71 4.16 -5.15
C SER A 179 -13.43 5.58 -5.62
N VAL A 180 -12.20 6.07 -5.41
CA VAL A 180 -11.76 7.40 -5.88
C VAL A 180 -11.83 7.50 -7.40
N SER A 181 -11.36 6.45 -8.11
CA SER A 181 -11.41 6.40 -9.57
C SER A 181 -12.84 6.45 -10.12
N GLU A 182 -13.77 5.74 -9.47
CA GLU A 182 -15.18 5.74 -9.86
C GLU A 182 -15.83 7.12 -9.67
N ILE A 183 -15.57 7.78 -8.55
CA ILE A 183 -16.07 9.14 -8.29
C ILE A 183 -15.56 10.12 -9.35
N TYR A 184 -14.26 10.08 -9.66
CA TYR A 184 -13.70 10.93 -10.71
C TYR A 184 -14.29 10.63 -12.09
N ARG A 185 -14.54 9.36 -12.42
CA ARG A 185 -15.22 8.98 -13.68
C ARG A 185 -16.61 9.62 -13.76
N VAL A 186 -17.41 9.54 -12.69
CA VAL A 186 -18.74 10.16 -12.63
C VAL A 186 -18.67 11.68 -12.87
N PHE A 187 -17.69 12.37 -12.26
CA PHE A 187 -17.50 13.80 -12.50
C PHE A 187 -17.07 14.11 -13.95
N GLN A 188 -16.23 13.28 -14.55
CA GLN A 188 -15.82 13.43 -15.94
C GLN A 188 -17.01 13.23 -16.90
N ASP A 189 -17.83 12.22 -16.66
CA ASP A 189 -19.03 11.92 -17.45
C ASP A 189 -20.01 13.09 -17.40
N GLN A 190 -20.30 13.63 -16.21
CA GLN A 190 -21.15 14.83 -16.05
C GLN A 190 -20.58 16.04 -16.81
N ALA A 191 -19.26 16.24 -16.80
CA ALA A 191 -18.62 17.32 -17.55
C ALA A 191 -18.65 17.11 -19.07
N GLN A 192 -18.69 15.86 -19.55
CA GLN A 192 -18.90 15.55 -20.96
C GLN A 192 -20.35 15.77 -21.38
N TYR A 193 -21.33 15.32 -20.57
CA TYR A 193 -22.75 15.58 -20.82
C TYR A 193 -23.06 17.08 -20.90
N ALA A 194 -22.57 17.89 -19.95
CA ALA A 194 -22.77 19.34 -19.98
C ALA A 194 -22.14 20.02 -21.22
N ARG A 195 -21.00 19.50 -21.69
CA ARG A 195 -20.37 19.98 -22.95
C ARG A 195 -21.19 19.60 -24.17
N SER A 196 -21.72 18.37 -24.21
CA SER A 196 -22.60 17.91 -25.28
C SER A 196 -23.88 18.74 -25.34
N GLU A 197 -24.53 18.99 -24.20
CA GLU A 197 -25.73 19.83 -24.11
C GLU A 197 -25.44 21.27 -24.58
N THR A 198 -24.28 21.82 -24.21
CA THR A 198 -23.87 23.16 -24.69
C THR A 198 -23.69 23.18 -26.21
N LEU A 199 -23.06 22.15 -26.79
CA LEU A 199 -22.90 22.03 -28.24
C LEU A 199 -24.26 21.87 -28.94
N GLU A 200 -25.16 21.09 -28.37
CA GLU A 200 -26.52 20.92 -28.88
C GLU A 200 -27.28 22.25 -28.89
N ILE A 201 -27.24 23.01 -27.79
CA ILE A 201 -27.85 24.34 -27.71
C ILE A 201 -27.25 25.28 -28.76
N ILE A 202 -25.92 25.29 -28.93
CA ILE A 202 -25.24 26.11 -29.95
C ILE A 202 -25.73 25.74 -31.36
N ILE A 203 -25.85 24.45 -31.67
CA ILE A 203 -26.37 23.98 -32.97
C ILE A 203 -27.81 24.41 -33.17
N ILE A 204 -28.69 24.23 -32.17
CA ILE A 204 -30.10 24.65 -32.23
C ILE A 204 -30.20 26.16 -32.49
N VAL A 205 -29.41 26.97 -31.80
CA VAL A 205 -29.39 28.44 -31.98
C VAL A 205 -28.88 28.82 -33.38
N LEU A 206 -27.81 28.19 -33.87
CA LEU A 206 -27.29 28.43 -35.22
C LEU A 206 -28.33 28.12 -36.30
N VAL A 207 -28.99 26.97 -36.21
CA VAL A 207 -30.05 26.55 -37.14
C VAL A 207 -31.24 27.52 -37.10
N ALA A 208 -31.65 27.95 -35.90
CA ALA A 208 -32.73 28.91 -35.75
C ALA A 208 -32.39 30.28 -36.38
N LEU A 209 -31.16 30.76 -36.18
CA LEU A 209 -30.68 32.01 -36.80
C LEU A 209 -30.65 31.92 -38.33
N GLU A 210 -30.15 30.82 -38.88
CA GLU A 210 -30.11 30.58 -40.33
C GLU A 210 -31.52 30.56 -40.94
N ALA A 211 -32.47 29.88 -40.28
CA ALA A 211 -33.86 29.85 -40.72
C ALA A 211 -34.51 31.24 -40.73
N ILE A 212 -34.26 32.06 -39.70
CA ILE A 212 -34.76 33.44 -39.62
C ILE A 212 -34.20 34.29 -40.76
N ILE A 213 -32.88 34.22 -41.00
CA ILE A 213 -32.22 34.96 -42.08
C ILE A 213 -32.76 34.50 -43.44
N GLY A 214 -32.92 33.20 -43.66
CA GLY A 214 -33.49 32.65 -44.90
C GLY A 214 -34.91 33.16 -45.17
N ILE A 215 -35.77 33.18 -44.15
CA ILE A 215 -37.15 33.71 -44.29
C ILE A 215 -37.15 35.21 -44.59
N LEU A 216 -36.26 35.99 -43.97
CA LEU A 216 -36.12 37.42 -44.25
C LEU A 216 -35.62 37.68 -45.68
N ALA A 217 -34.66 36.89 -46.16
CA ALA A 217 -34.14 36.98 -47.53
C ALA A 217 -35.18 36.60 -48.60
N LEU A 218 -36.10 35.68 -48.29
CA LEU A 218 -37.21 35.29 -49.19
C LEU A 218 -38.36 36.32 -49.24
N ARG A 219 -38.39 37.27 -48.30
CA ARG A 219 -39.44 38.30 -48.19
C ARG A 219 -39.07 39.63 -48.86
N HIS A 220 -37.84 39.78 -49.32
CA HIS A 220 -37.34 40.92 -50.09
C HIS A 220 -37.10 40.53 -51.55
#